data_AF-A0A7X6RKL3-F1
#
_entry.id   AF-A0A7X6RKL3-F1
#
_cell.length_a   1.000
_cell.length_b   1.000
_cell.length_c   1.000
_cell.angle_alpha   90.00
_cell.angle_beta   90.00
_cell.angle_gamma   90.00
#
_symmetry.space_group_name_H-M   'P 1'
#
loop_
_entity.id
_entity.type
_entity.pdbx_description
1 polymer ?
#
loop_
_entity_poly.entity_id
_entity_poly.type
_entity_poly.pdbx_seq_one_letter_code
_entity_poly.pdbx_strand_id
1 'polypeptide(L)'
;MARRLGAVAPRGWRRLESMFALTTVTEAAQVLFSDDQGRGMRMQPPEDVLELVREHRRISAQLSDGPWWRLLLTLSNTGELEVDHDYGDDPFPDDQLFPPEAYRADLEAYPRDRVPVWLAAYVGHGDRQARTPPEAARAARADRAAGTHARVLAEHQLPSFTVLWSRWAVIAAAFVAAGSQWGPRILPALGWFEGAKRSGSTLYSLPGGRAVLSGGVWNAPELDAAYNAGEPLPALYSGAPEWVADPVLNPRAANGLLSFCYWWENGRWQCGQSPAVDRISAAVPGIWTADTVADVVTGLVAAEPSAEQRAAVVDLVAAAEIGFVTREALVAVFGDTDDVDIDGAFYQLIMAGVALALPEPMAQQEAIARVRQFIEERGMDTGGYPLDELRADRIDVGWMVYVPAAPGELSIGRAIFYLADDGVLEQSSSSVAPSRYLEEFTRRFHERHGSTPV
;
A
#
# COMPACT_ATOMS: atom_id res chain seq x y z
N MET A 1 11.56 23.09 -37.85
CA MET A 1 11.95 22.09 -36.83
C MET A 1 11.89 20.66 -37.38
N ALA A 2 10.72 20.05 -37.56
CA ALA A 2 10.55 18.65 -38.03
C ALA A 2 11.39 18.27 -39.27
N ARG A 3 11.39 19.12 -40.30
CA ARG A 3 12.21 18.90 -41.52
C ARG A 3 13.72 18.84 -41.25
N ARG A 4 14.23 19.64 -40.31
CA ARG A 4 15.66 19.67 -39.96
C ARG A 4 16.05 18.45 -39.13
N LEU A 5 15.18 18.04 -38.21
CA LEU A 5 15.31 16.80 -37.45
C LEU A 5 15.30 15.56 -38.36
N GLY A 6 14.39 15.50 -39.33
CA GLY A 6 14.35 14.41 -40.32
C GLY A 6 15.59 14.35 -41.23
N ALA A 7 16.27 15.48 -41.46
CA ALA A 7 17.47 15.54 -42.30
C ALA A 7 18.71 14.90 -41.64
N VAL A 8 18.74 14.84 -40.31
CA VAL A 8 19.83 14.20 -39.54
C VAL A 8 19.49 12.76 -39.10
N ALA A 9 18.34 12.23 -39.56
CA ALA A 9 17.87 10.92 -39.19
C ALA A 9 18.78 9.80 -39.73
N PRO A 10 19.08 8.75 -38.94
CA PRO A 10 19.85 7.61 -39.41
C PRO A 10 19.11 6.86 -40.52
N ARG A 11 19.85 6.16 -41.39
CA ARG A 11 19.23 5.31 -42.42
C ARG A 11 18.37 4.22 -41.77
N GLY A 12 17.19 3.99 -42.33
CA GLY A 12 16.26 2.95 -41.86
C GLY A 12 15.35 3.35 -40.71
N TRP A 13 15.37 4.62 -40.28
CA TRP A 13 14.44 5.13 -39.27
C TRP A 13 12.98 5.06 -39.75
N ARG A 14 12.07 4.89 -38.78
CA ARG A 14 10.62 4.83 -38.98
C ARG A 14 9.87 5.89 -38.22
N ARG A 15 10.31 6.13 -36.99
CA ARG A 15 9.71 7.09 -36.08
C ARG A 15 10.80 7.91 -35.42
N LEU A 16 10.59 9.21 -35.36
CA LEU A 16 11.31 10.15 -34.54
C LEU A 16 10.38 10.60 -33.43
N GLU A 17 10.89 10.63 -32.21
CA GLU A 17 10.27 11.27 -31.06
C GLU A 17 11.26 12.26 -30.51
N SER A 18 10.86 13.52 -30.42
CA SER A 18 11.67 14.57 -29.82
C SER A 18 10.92 15.22 -28.69
N MET A 19 11.65 15.46 -27.61
CA MET A 19 11.19 16.16 -26.43
C MET A 19 12.14 17.33 -26.19
N PHE A 20 11.54 18.50 -25.95
CA PHE A 20 12.25 19.70 -25.55
C PHE A 20 11.60 20.24 -24.29
N ALA A 21 12.35 20.37 -23.19
CA ALA A 21 11.90 20.99 -21.95
C ALA A 21 12.68 22.29 -21.73
N LEU A 22 11.98 23.41 -21.58
CA LEU A 22 12.62 24.72 -21.53
C LEU A 22 12.01 25.61 -20.44
N THR A 23 12.88 26.32 -19.73
CA THR A 23 12.58 27.50 -18.90
C THR A 23 13.41 28.69 -19.38
N THR A 24 13.35 29.83 -18.70
CA THR A 24 14.22 30.98 -18.98
C THR A 24 15.69 30.73 -18.69
N VAL A 25 16.02 29.76 -17.82
CA VAL A 25 17.38 29.56 -17.30
C VAL A 25 17.94 28.16 -17.58
N THR A 26 17.10 27.22 -18.01
CA THR A 26 17.51 25.83 -18.22
C THR A 26 16.77 25.27 -19.42
N GLU A 27 17.47 24.46 -20.22
CA GLU A 27 16.89 23.70 -21.31
C GLU A 27 17.45 22.28 -21.31
N ALA A 28 16.61 21.35 -21.72
CA ALA A 28 16.96 19.97 -21.99
C ALA A 28 16.25 19.53 -23.26
N ALA A 29 16.93 18.73 -24.05
CA ALA A 29 16.36 18.20 -25.26
C ALA A 29 16.86 16.80 -25.54
N GLN A 30 16.01 15.99 -26.15
CA GLN A 30 16.36 14.65 -26.58
C GLN A 30 15.60 14.32 -27.86
N VAL A 31 16.28 13.64 -28.78
CA VAL A 31 15.68 13.05 -29.97
C VAL A 31 15.95 11.55 -29.94
N LEU A 32 14.90 10.76 -30.12
CA LEU A 32 14.96 9.32 -30.25
C LEU A 32 14.51 8.93 -31.66
N PHE A 33 15.36 8.19 -32.38
CA PHE A 33 15.01 7.55 -33.64
C PHE A 33 14.81 6.07 -33.42
N SER A 34 13.71 5.52 -33.94
CA SER A 34 13.40 4.08 -33.85
C SER A 34 13.23 3.47 -35.25
N ASP A 35 13.73 2.25 -35.43
CA ASP A 35 13.56 1.45 -36.66
C ASP A 35 12.36 0.47 -36.57
N ASP A 36 12.16 -0.33 -37.62
CA ASP A 36 11.09 -1.36 -37.69
C ASP A 36 11.19 -2.44 -36.60
N GLN A 37 12.36 -2.61 -35.99
CA GLN A 37 12.61 -3.59 -34.93
C GLN A 37 12.51 -2.98 -33.53
N GLY A 38 12.10 -1.70 -33.43
CA GLY A 38 12.03 -0.98 -32.16
C GLY A 38 13.40 -0.61 -31.59
N ARG A 39 14.49 -0.72 -32.37
CA ARG A 39 15.82 -0.32 -31.90
C ARG A 39 15.92 1.20 -31.93
N GLY A 40 16.15 1.78 -30.75
CA GLY A 40 16.24 3.21 -30.55
C GLY A 40 17.69 3.73 -30.61
N MET A 41 17.90 4.88 -31.24
CA MET A 41 19.12 5.68 -31.15
C MET A 41 18.80 7.07 -30.61
N ARG A 42 19.40 7.41 -29.47
CA ARG A 42 19.28 8.74 -28.86
C ARG A 42 20.31 9.70 -29.46
N MET A 43 19.88 10.92 -29.73
CA MET A 43 20.71 11.98 -30.28
C MET A 43 20.37 13.31 -29.60
N GLN A 44 21.37 14.18 -29.46
CA GLN A 44 21.14 15.58 -29.13
C GLN A 44 20.68 16.33 -30.38
N PRO A 45 19.63 17.15 -30.32
CA PRO A 45 19.20 17.92 -31.47
C PRO A 45 20.29 18.91 -31.91
N PRO A 46 20.43 19.17 -33.22
CA PRO A 46 21.32 20.22 -33.71
C PRO A 46 20.98 21.60 -33.14
N GLU A 47 21.98 22.47 -32.96
CA GLU A 47 21.80 23.81 -32.37
C GLU A 47 20.79 24.67 -33.15
N ASP A 48 20.78 24.55 -34.48
CA ASP A 48 19.86 25.28 -35.34
C ASP A 48 18.39 24.80 -35.20
N VAL A 49 18.18 23.60 -34.66
CA VAL A 49 16.87 23.12 -34.21
C VAL A 49 16.53 23.72 -32.85
N LEU A 50 17.48 23.75 -31.91
CA LEU A 50 17.29 24.38 -30.59
C LEU A 50 16.95 25.87 -30.71
N GLU A 51 17.61 26.62 -31.60
CA GLU A 51 17.26 28.00 -31.90
C GLU A 51 15.79 28.17 -32.34
N LEU A 52 15.30 27.26 -33.20
CA LEU A 52 13.90 27.25 -33.62
C LEU A 52 12.95 26.90 -32.47
N VAL A 53 13.37 26.04 -31.55
CA VAL A 53 12.59 25.68 -30.35
C VAL A 53 12.50 26.87 -29.40
N ARG A 54 13.61 27.55 -29.12
CA ARG A 54 13.65 28.75 -28.29
C ARG A 54 12.78 29.87 -28.88
N GLU A 55 12.87 30.09 -30.19
CA GLU A 55 12.03 31.07 -30.88
C GLU A 55 10.54 30.68 -30.83
N HIS A 56 10.22 29.40 -31.05
CA HIS A 56 8.86 28.90 -30.92
C HIS A 56 8.29 29.14 -29.51
N ARG A 57 9.08 28.86 -28.46
CA ARG A 57 8.69 29.12 -27.06
C ARG A 57 8.44 30.61 -26.83
N ARG A 58 9.34 31.47 -27.30
CA ARG A 58 9.21 32.93 -27.18
C ARG A 58 7.95 33.47 -27.85
N ILE A 59 7.56 32.91 -29.01
CA ILE A 59 6.31 33.25 -29.68
C ILE A 59 5.10 32.74 -28.87
N SER A 60 5.15 31.50 -28.37
CA SER A 60 4.05 30.94 -27.56
C SER A 60 3.80 31.72 -26.27
N ALA A 61 4.83 32.36 -25.71
CA ALA A 61 4.69 33.23 -24.53
C ALA A 61 3.77 34.45 -24.75
N GLN A 62 3.45 34.80 -26.00
CA GLN A 62 2.53 35.88 -26.34
C GLN A 62 1.07 35.43 -26.43
N LEU A 63 0.81 34.13 -26.31
CA LEU A 63 -0.52 33.54 -26.30
C LEU A 63 -1.10 33.54 -24.87
N SER A 64 -2.42 33.34 -24.75
CA SER A 64 -3.13 33.38 -23.46
C SER A 64 -2.58 32.42 -22.41
N ASP A 65 -2.10 31.25 -22.85
CA ASP A 65 -1.70 30.16 -21.96
C ASP A 65 -0.22 30.26 -21.54
N GLY A 66 0.50 31.28 -22.05
CA GLY A 66 1.92 31.47 -21.84
C GLY A 66 2.79 30.44 -22.57
N PRO A 67 4.11 30.40 -22.28
CA PRO A 67 4.99 29.43 -22.90
C PRO A 67 4.71 28.01 -22.39
N TRP A 68 4.78 27.02 -23.27
CA TRP A 68 4.77 25.62 -22.86
C TRP A 68 6.02 25.29 -22.01
N TRP A 69 5.92 24.25 -21.17
CA TRP A 69 7.06 23.70 -20.43
C TRP A 69 7.80 22.65 -21.23
N ARG A 70 7.05 21.76 -21.91
CA ARG A 70 7.61 20.80 -22.85
C ARG A 70 6.94 20.89 -24.22
N LEU A 71 7.75 20.69 -25.27
CA LEU A 71 7.31 20.50 -26.64
C LEU A 71 7.63 19.07 -27.03
N LEU A 72 6.60 18.28 -27.32
CA LEU A 72 6.70 16.92 -27.79
C LEU A 72 6.40 16.89 -29.27
N LEU A 73 7.23 16.21 -30.04
CA LEU A 73 7.07 16.10 -31.47
C LEU A 73 7.35 14.67 -31.91
N THR A 74 6.37 14.07 -32.59
CA THR A 74 6.49 12.76 -33.22
C THR A 74 6.45 12.95 -34.72
N LEU A 75 7.42 12.37 -35.42
CA LEU A 75 7.48 12.39 -36.89
C LEU A 75 7.66 10.97 -37.39
N SER A 76 6.84 10.55 -38.35
CA SER A 76 7.04 9.29 -39.06
C SER A 76 7.85 9.48 -40.34
N ASN A 77 8.44 8.40 -40.85
CA ASN A 77 9.15 8.42 -42.12
C ASN A 77 8.22 8.58 -43.34
N THR A 78 6.90 8.43 -43.16
CA THR A 78 5.87 8.76 -44.16
C THR A 78 5.48 10.24 -44.13
N GLY A 79 5.99 11.01 -43.17
CA GLY A 79 5.77 12.45 -43.04
C GLY A 79 4.61 12.84 -42.13
N GLU A 80 4.01 11.89 -41.40
CA GLU A 80 3.00 12.18 -40.38
C GLU A 80 3.68 12.88 -39.21
N LEU A 81 3.16 14.06 -38.86
CA LEU A 81 3.70 14.92 -37.81
C LEU A 81 2.63 15.15 -36.76
N GLU A 82 2.98 14.85 -35.53
CA GLU A 82 2.22 15.17 -34.33
C GLU A 82 3.04 16.11 -33.46
N VAL A 83 2.41 17.16 -32.93
CA VAL A 83 3.04 18.15 -32.07
C VAL A 83 2.13 18.38 -30.88
N ASP A 84 2.69 18.23 -29.68
CA ASP A 84 1.98 18.44 -28.43
C ASP A 84 2.74 19.43 -27.53
N HIS A 85 1.98 20.24 -26.82
CA HIS A 85 2.49 21.30 -25.94
C HIS A 85 2.05 20.96 -24.53
N ASP A 86 3.02 20.64 -23.67
CA ASP A 86 2.73 20.30 -22.30
C ASP A 86 2.88 21.52 -21.39
N TYR A 87 1.78 21.87 -20.75
CA TYR A 87 1.66 22.97 -19.78
C TYR A 87 1.72 22.49 -18.32
N GLY A 88 2.07 21.22 -18.12
CA GLY A 88 2.22 20.58 -16.81
C GLY A 88 0.92 19.98 -16.32
N ASP A 89 0.03 19.53 -17.20
CA ASP A 89 -1.21 18.86 -16.76
C ASP A 89 -0.90 17.62 -15.91
N ASP A 90 0.25 17.00 -16.19
CA ASP A 90 0.87 15.92 -15.43
C ASP A 90 2.30 16.29 -14.96
N PRO A 91 2.76 15.76 -13.80
CA PRO A 91 4.14 15.80 -13.37
C PRO A 91 5.10 15.29 -14.45
N PHE A 92 6.16 16.05 -14.68
CA PHE A 92 7.17 15.67 -15.64
C PHE A 92 7.97 14.45 -15.17
N PRO A 93 8.44 13.60 -16.09
CA PRO A 93 9.41 12.55 -15.79
C PRO A 93 10.67 13.12 -15.13
N ASP A 94 11.29 12.35 -14.23
CA ASP A 94 12.46 12.79 -13.45
C ASP A 94 13.63 13.27 -14.33
N ASP A 95 13.83 12.67 -15.51
CA ASP A 95 14.87 13.06 -16.46
C ASP A 95 14.57 14.36 -17.22
N GLN A 96 13.38 14.94 -17.00
CA GLN A 96 12.86 16.15 -17.65
C GLN A 96 12.42 17.20 -16.64
N LEU A 97 12.38 16.85 -15.35
CA LEU A 97 12.00 17.73 -14.27
C LEU A 97 13.22 18.56 -13.82
N PHE A 98 13.22 19.85 -14.15
CA PHE A 98 14.25 20.77 -13.66
C PHE A 98 14.12 21.07 -12.16
N PRO A 99 15.18 21.61 -11.53
CA PRO A 99 15.10 22.10 -10.16
C PRO A 99 14.01 23.17 -9.99
N PRO A 100 13.38 23.28 -8.79
CA PRO A 100 12.36 24.27 -8.49
C PRO A 100 12.72 25.72 -8.87
N GLU A 101 13.99 26.10 -8.72
CA GLU A 101 14.52 27.44 -9.04
C GLU A 101 14.30 27.82 -10.51
N ALA A 102 14.43 26.84 -11.42
CA ALA A 102 14.28 27.08 -12.85
C ALA A 102 12.84 27.45 -13.22
N TYR A 103 11.86 26.79 -12.59
CA TYR A 103 10.45 27.11 -12.79
C TYR A 103 10.05 28.42 -12.10
N ARG A 104 10.60 28.74 -10.91
CA ARG A 104 10.38 30.04 -10.27
C ARG A 104 10.87 31.18 -11.15
N ALA A 105 12.09 31.09 -11.67
CA ALA A 105 12.64 32.09 -12.58
C ALA A 105 11.82 32.23 -13.88
N ASP A 106 11.22 31.15 -14.37
CA ASP A 106 10.34 31.22 -15.54
C ASP A 106 9.00 31.88 -15.21
N LEU A 107 8.38 31.56 -14.07
CA LEU A 107 7.14 32.19 -13.61
C LEU A 107 7.31 33.67 -13.28
N GLU A 108 8.50 34.09 -12.84
CA GLU A 108 8.82 35.52 -12.67
C GLU A 108 8.89 36.25 -14.02
N ALA A 109 9.43 35.60 -15.06
CA ALA A 109 9.55 36.19 -16.40
C ALA A 109 8.25 36.11 -17.21
N TYR A 110 7.48 35.04 -17.03
CA TYR A 110 6.20 34.76 -17.67
C TYR A 110 5.15 34.41 -16.61
N PRO A 111 4.61 35.42 -15.89
CA PRO A 111 3.60 35.21 -14.87
C PRO A 111 2.36 34.51 -15.42
N ARG A 112 1.79 33.62 -14.61
CA ARG A 112 0.55 32.89 -14.91
C ARG A 112 -0.44 33.09 -13.78
N ASP A 113 -1.72 33.26 -14.12
CA ASP A 113 -2.78 33.39 -13.11
C ASP A 113 -2.92 32.12 -12.27
N ARG A 114 -2.63 30.96 -12.86
CA ARG A 114 -2.71 29.66 -12.21
C ARG A 114 -1.76 28.67 -12.85
N VAL A 115 -1.15 27.81 -12.05
CA VAL A 115 -0.41 26.64 -12.51
C VAL A 115 -0.98 25.34 -11.92
N PRO A 116 -0.74 24.19 -12.56
CA PRO A 116 -1.12 22.89 -12.00
C PRO A 116 -0.63 22.71 -10.56
N VAL A 117 -1.47 22.16 -9.68
CA VAL A 117 -1.22 22.11 -8.22
C VAL A 117 0.11 21.43 -7.90
N TRP A 118 0.47 20.37 -8.64
CA TRP A 118 1.75 19.69 -8.43
C TRP A 118 2.95 20.60 -8.71
N LEU A 119 2.89 21.43 -9.75
CA LEU A 119 3.97 22.35 -10.09
C LEU A 119 4.02 23.50 -9.09
N ALA A 120 2.85 24.02 -8.70
CA ALA A 120 2.72 25.05 -7.66
C ALA A 120 3.33 24.58 -6.33
N ALA A 121 3.03 23.33 -5.93
CA ALA A 121 3.62 22.70 -4.77
C ALA A 121 5.13 22.47 -4.97
N TYR A 122 5.56 21.90 -6.10
CA TYR A 122 6.97 21.61 -6.39
C TYR A 122 7.86 22.85 -6.26
N VAL A 123 7.40 24.01 -6.74
CA VAL A 123 8.17 25.26 -6.65
C VAL A 123 8.06 25.97 -5.31
N GLY A 124 6.97 25.74 -4.57
CA GLY A 124 6.53 26.58 -3.46
C GLY A 124 6.27 25.88 -2.14
N HIS A 125 6.39 24.56 -2.02
CA HIS A 125 6.04 23.84 -0.78
C HIS A 125 6.90 24.27 0.40
N GLY A 126 8.22 24.42 0.19
CA GLY A 126 9.16 24.90 1.21
C GLY A 126 9.10 24.09 2.50
N ASP A 127 8.89 22.77 2.37
CA ASP A 127 8.74 21.83 3.48
C ASP A 127 7.65 22.17 4.50
N ARG A 128 6.69 23.05 4.15
CA ARG A 128 5.61 23.51 5.06
C ARG A 128 4.68 22.38 5.55
N GLN A 129 4.67 21.25 4.86
CA GLN A 129 3.91 20.06 5.24
C GLN A 129 4.76 18.94 5.85
N ALA A 130 6.08 19.08 5.86
CA ALA A 130 6.96 18.16 6.56
C ALA A 130 6.71 18.25 8.07
N ARG A 131 6.85 17.12 8.75
CA ARG A 131 6.63 17.01 10.17
C ARG A 131 7.62 16.02 10.77
N THR A 132 8.87 16.43 10.84
CA THR A 132 9.93 15.59 11.40
C THR A 132 9.61 15.23 12.85
N PRO A 133 10.13 14.12 13.41
CA PRO A 133 9.83 13.75 14.79
C PRO A 133 10.10 14.87 15.84
N PRO A 134 11.20 15.65 15.76
CA PRO A 134 11.39 16.80 16.64
C PRO A 134 10.34 17.90 16.49
N GLU A 135 9.89 18.17 15.25
CA GLU A 135 8.83 19.14 14.96
C GLU A 135 7.47 18.67 15.45
N ALA A 136 7.14 17.40 15.23
CA ALA A 136 5.93 16.77 15.75
C ALA A 136 5.84 16.90 17.28
N ALA A 137 6.93 16.60 17.99
CA ALA A 137 7.01 16.73 19.43
C ALA A 137 6.88 18.18 19.92
N ARG A 138 7.48 19.14 19.20
CA ARG A 138 7.37 20.57 19.53
C ARG A 138 5.94 21.08 19.32
N ALA A 139 5.34 20.76 18.17
CA ALA A 139 3.97 21.14 17.82
C ALA A 139 2.96 20.54 18.81
N ALA A 140 3.08 19.25 19.14
CA ALA A 140 2.19 18.59 20.09
C ALA A 140 2.24 19.23 21.49
N ARG A 141 3.42 19.67 21.95
CA ARG A 141 3.55 20.44 23.22
C ARG A 141 2.91 21.82 23.12
N ALA A 142 3.10 22.51 22.00
CA ALA A 142 2.50 23.82 21.77
C ALA A 142 0.96 23.74 21.74
N ASP A 143 0.41 22.74 21.03
CA ASP A 143 -1.04 22.49 20.98
C ASP A 143 -1.61 22.19 22.37
N ARG A 144 -0.94 21.34 23.15
CA ARG A 144 -1.32 21.08 24.55
C ARG A 144 -1.32 22.35 25.40
N ALA A 145 -0.29 23.20 25.27
CA ALA A 145 -0.21 24.46 26.01
C ALA A 145 -1.28 25.47 25.58
N ALA A 146 -1.67 25.45 24.30
CA ALA A 146 -2.70 26.30 23.73
C ALA A 146 -4.13 25.76 23.90
N GLY A 147 -4.30 24.56 24.47
CA GLY A 147 -5.61 23.89 24.53
C GLY A 147 -6.17 23.53 23.15
N THR A 148 -5.31 23.40 22.14
CA THR A 148 -5.70 22.96 20.80
C THR A 148 -5.88 21.45 20.80
N HIS A 149 -7.07 21.03 20.39
CA HIS A 149 -7.45 19.62 20.37
C HIS A 149 -7.81 19.17 18.96
N ALA A 150 -7.50 17.92 18.66
CA ALA A 150 -7.92 17.28 17.44
C ALA A 150 -9.44 17.22 17.35
N ARG A 151 -9.98 17.30 16.14
CA ARG A 151 -11.37 16.99 15.87
C ARG A 151 -11.56 15.48 15.89
N VAL A 152 -12.40 14.99 16.80
CA VAL A 152 -12.84 13.59 16.82
C VAL A 152 -13.90 13.39 15.74
N LEU A 153 -13.75 12.36 14.92
CA LEU A 153 -14.74 12.03 13.90
C LEU A 153 -15.93 11.31 14.51
N ALA A 154 -17.11 11.49 13.92
CA ALA A 154 -18.28 10.71 14.28
C ALA A 154 -18.13 9.26 13.80
N GLU A 155 -18.69 8.30 14.53
CA GLU A 155 -18.51 6.86 14.30
C GLU A 155 -18.92 6.38 12.89
N HIS A 156 -19.84 7.09 12.24
CA HIS A 156 -20.32 6.76 10.90
C HIS A 156 -19.44 7.35 9.77
N GLN A 157 -18.45 8.18 10.08
CA GLN A 157 -17.59 8.81 9.05
C GLN A 157 -16.47 7.86 8.60
N LEU A 158 -15.84 7.17 9.54
CA LEU A 158 -14.85 6.14 9.25
C LEU A 158 -15.14 4.92 10.13
N PRO A 159 -15.14 3.70 9.56
CA PRO A 159 -15.13 2.47 10.35
C PRO A 159 -13.96 2.46 11.34
N SER A 160 -14.03 1.57 12.33
CA SER A 160 -12.89 1.35 13.23
C SER A 160 -11.63 0.98 12.44
N PHE A 161 -10.46 1.28 13.00
CA PHE A 161 -9.20 0.97 12.32
C PHE A 161 -9.11 -0.51 11.90
N THR A 162 -9.48 -1.45 12.77
CA THR A 162 -9.45 -2.89 12.46
C THR A 162 -10.32 -3.23 11.25
N VAL A 163 -11.56 -2.72 11.20
CA VAL A 163 -12.47 -2.97 10.07
C VAL A 163 -11.91 -2.34 8.78
N LEU A 164 -11.42 -1.10 8.87
CA LEU A 164 -10.87 -0.38 7.72
C LEU A 164 -9.62 -1.10 7.16
N TRP A 165 -8.76 -1.61 8.04
CA TRP A 165 -7.57 -2.41 7.70
C TRP A 165 -7.96 -3.73 7.02
N SER A 166 -8.92 -4.48 7.58
CA SER A 166 -9.41 -5.72 6.98
C SER A 166 -9.99 -5.51 5.58
N ARG A 167 -10.79 -4.45 5.40
CA ARG A 167 -11.36 -4.11 4.09
C ARG A 167 -10.29 -3.74 3.07
N TRP A 168 -9.27 -2.99 3.48
CA TRP A 168 -8.13 -2.70 2.62
C TRP A 168 -7.42 -3.99 2.18
N ALA A 169 -7.21 -4.92 3.11
CA ALA A 169 -6.56 -6.19 2.84
C ALA A 169 -7.36 -7.06 1.85
N VAL A 170 -8.69 -7.12 1.98
CA VAL A 170 -9.56 -7.84 1.04
C VAL A 170 -9.46 -7.26 -0.37
N ILE A 171 -9.49 -5.93 -0.52
CA ILE A 171 -9.37 -5.31 -1.84
C ILE A 171 -7.97 -5.54 -2.42
N ALA A 172 -6.91 -5.40 -1.60
CA ALA A 172 -5.56 -5.70 -2.04
C ALA A 172 -5.42 -7.16 -2.53
N ALA A 173 -5.97 -8.11 -1.78
CA ALA A 173 -6.00 -9.52 -2.15
C ALA A 173 -6.76 -9.75 -3.46
N ALA A 174 -7.91 -9.11 -3.65
CA ALA A 174 -8.70 -9.22 -4.87
C ALA A 174 -7.97 -8.68 -6.12
N PHE A 175 -7.27 -7.54 -6.00
CA PHE A 175 -6.46 -7.00 -7.10
C PHE A 175 -5.28 -7.93 -7.45
N VAL A 176 -4.67 -8.57 -6.44
CA VAL A 176 -3.61 -9.57 -6.68
C VAL A 176 -4.17 -10.83 -7.32
N ALA A 177 -5.28 -11.37 -6.84
CA ALA A 177 -5.95 -12.53 -7.43
C ALA A 177 -6.26 -12.30 -8.91
N ALA A 178 -6.75 -11.11 -9.27
CA ALA A 178 -7.03 -10.72 -10.65
C ALA A 178 -5.78 -10.42 -11.51
N GLY A 179 -4.57 -10.64 -11.00
CA GLY A 179 -3.31 -10.41 -11.72
C GLY A 179 -3.02 -8.94 -12.04
N SER A 180 -3.71 -8.00 -11.39
CA SER A 180 -3.53 -6.57 -11.66
C SER A 180 -2.19 -6.10 -11.09
N GLN A 181 -1.36 -5.48 -11.92
CA GLN A 181 -0.11 -4.85 -11.45
C GLN A 181 -0.36 -3.52 -10.69
N TRP A 182 -1.60 -3.03 -10.71
CA TRP A 182 -2.01 -1.77 -10.11
C TRP A 182 -2.99 -2.01 -8.96
N GLY A 183 -3.37 -0.92 -8.27
CA GLY A 183 -4.36 -0.95 -7.20
C GLY A 183 -3.78 -1.11 -5.80
N PRO A 184 -4.64 -1.37 -4.80
CA PRO A 184 -4.22 -1.42 -3.40
C PRO A 184 -3.26 -2.56 -3.12
N ARG A 185 -2.34 -2.35 -2.17
CA ARG A 185 -1.42 -3.37 -1.66
C ARG A 185 -1.32 -3.29 -0.15
N ILE A 186 -1.04 -4.43 0.45
CA ILE A 186 -0.54 -4.57 1.82
C ILE A 186 0.95 -4.86 1.75
N LEU A 187 1.70 -4.10 2.53
CA LEU A 187 3.08 -4.34 2.93
C LEU A 187 3.10 -4.50 4.46
N PRO A 188 4.22 -4.96 5.07
CA PRO A 188 4.33 -5.04 6.52
C PRO A 188 3.95 -3.71 7.19
N ALA A 189 2.85 -3.73 7.96
CA ALA A 189 2.29 -2.58 8.66
C ALA A 189 1.84 -1.38 7.79
N LEU A 190 1.69 -1.56 6.48
CA LEU A 190 1.35 -0.48 5.54
C LEU A 190 0.35 -0.93 4.47
N GLY A 191 -0.81 -0.28 4.39
CA GLY A 191 -1.67 -0.29 3.23
C GLY A 191 -1.26 0.83 2.28
N TRP A 192 -0.96 0.49 1.03
CA TRP A 192 -0.59 1.45 -0.03
C TRP A 192 -1.63 1.45 -1.14
N PHE A 193 -2.04 2.64 -1.58
CA PHE A 193 -2.95 2.81 -2.71
C PHE A 193 -2.61 4.06 -3.49
N GLU A 194 -2.50 3.90 -4.80
CA GLU A 194 -2.42 5.00 -5.76
C GLU A 194 -3.41 4.70 -6.88
N GLY A 195 -4.37 5.59 -7.09
CA GLY A 195 -5.38 5.50 -8.13
C GLY A 195 -4.88 6.01 -9.48
N ALA A 196 -5.55 5.62 -10.56
CA ALA A 196 -5.19 6.00 -11.93
C ALA A 196 -5.16 7.53 -12.17
N LYS A 197 -5.88 8.31 -11.36
CA LYS A 197 -5.92 9.77 -11.40
C LYS A 197 -4.97 10.43 -10.40
N ARG A 198 -3.87 9.77 -10.00
CA ARG A 198 -2.83 10.29 -9.09
C ARG A 198 -3.31 10.70 -7.69
N SER A 199 -4.51 10.26 -7.32
CA SER A 199 -5.02 10.37 -5.96
C SER A 199 -4.65 9.09 -5.23
N GLY A 200 -4.20 9.19 -3.99
CA GLY A 200 -3.66 8.04 -3.29
C GLY A 200 -3.50 8.28 -1.80
N SER A 201 -3.33 7.19 -1.08
CA SER A 201 -3.14 7.22 0.37
C SER A 201 -2.35 6.04 0.88
N THR A 202 -1.87 6.23 2.10
CA THR A 202 -1.24 5.21 2.92
C THR A 202 -2.01 5.06 4.22
N LEU A 203 -2.16 3.82 4.66
CA LEU A 203 -2.68 3.45 5.97
C LEU A 203 -1.61 2.70 6.74
N TYR A 204 -1.02 3.35 7.74
CA TYR A 204 -0.04 2.72 8.63
C TYR A 204 -0.72 2.07 9.83
N SER A 205 -0.38 0.81 10.10
CA SER A 205 -0.70 0.10 11.35
C SER A 205 0.47 0.23 12.31
N LEU A 206 0.23 0.73 13.52
CA LEU A 206 1.29 1.05 14.48
C LEU A 206 1.10 0.29 15.81
N PRO A 207 2.20 0.01 16.54
CA PRO A 207 2.13 -0.59 17.87
C PRO A 207 1.21 0.19 18.82
N GLY A 208 0.54 -0.54 19.71
CA GLY A 208 -0.44 0.02 20.64
C GLY A 208 -1.81 0.27 20.02
N GLY A 209 -2.13 -0.40 18.91
CA GLY A 209 -3.43 -0.27 18.24
C GLY A 209 -3.66 1.13 17.66
N ARG A 210 -2.59 1.79 17.20
CA ARG A 210 -2.62 3.12 16.59
C ARG A 210 -2.56 2.99 15.08
N ALA A 211 -3.05 4.00 14.37
CA ALA A 211 -2.94 4.04 12.92
C ALA A 211 -2.90 5.46 12.37
N VAL A 212 -2.42 5.60 11.13
CA VAL A 212 -2.46 6.86 10.39
C VAL A 212 -2.95 6.59 8.96
N LEU A 213 -4.06 7.21 8.58
CA LEU A 213 -4.55 7.29 7.21
C LEU A 213 -4.24 8.67 6.67
N SER A 214 -3.33 8.78 5.71
CA SER A 214 -2.94 10.06 5.12
C SER A 214 -2.70 9.93 3.62
N GLY A 215 -2.89 11.03 2.89
CA GLY A 215 -2.82 10.98 1.43
C GLY A 215 -3.14 12.32 0.77
N GLY A 216 -3.34 12.25 -0.55
CA GLY A 216 -3.61 13.40 -1.39
C GLY A 216 -4.67 13.08 -2.43
N VAL A 217 -5.64 13.98 -2.55
CA VAL A 217 -6.54 14.04 -3.71
C VAL A 217 -5.87 14.87 -4.79
N TRP A 218 -5.85 14.36 -6.01
CA TRP A 218 -5.28 15.07 -7.15
C TRP A 218 -6.01 16.38 -7.38
N ASN A 219 -5.27 17.47 -7.51
CA ASN A 219 -5.80 18.84 -7.60
C ASN A 219 -6.79 19.19 -6.47
N ALA A 220 -6.47 18.78 -5.23
CA ALA A 220 -7.27 19.13 -4.05
C ALA A 220 -7.54 20.65 -3.99
N PRO A 221 -8.82 21.09 -3.87
CA PRO A 221 -9.17 22.50 -3.87
C PRO A 221 -8.45 23.33 -2.82
N GLU A 222 -8.21 22.75 -1.64
CA GLU A 222 -7.53 23.42 -0.52
C GLU A 222 -6.04 23.66 -0.82
N LEU A 223 -5.39 22.76 -1.56
CA LEU A 223 -3.99 22.95 -1.99
C LEU A 223 -3.91 23.92 -3.16
N ASP A 224 -4.86 23.86 -4.08
CA ASP A 224 -4.94 24.83 -5.18
C ASP A 224 -5.13 26.25 -4.65
N ALA A 225 -6.04 26.46 -3.70
CA ALA A 225 -6.23 27.75 -3.05
C ALA A 225 -4.95 28.21 -2.31
N ALA A 226 -4.28 27.30 -1.61
CA ALA A 226 -3.07 27.65 -0.88
C ALA A 226 -1.88 28.03 -1.79
N TYR A 227 -1.66 27.27 -2.87
CA TYR A 227 -0.51 27.48 -3.74
C TYR A 227 -0.75 28.51 -4.84
N ASN A 228 -1.95 28.57 -5.42
CA ASN A 228 -2.26 29.48 -6.53
C ASN A 228 -2.94 30.79 -6.06
N ALA A 229 -3.72 30.76 -4.98
CA ALA A 229 -4.44 31.95 -4.47
C ALA A 229 -3.83 32.55 -3.20
N GLY A 230 -2.76 31.96 -2.66
CA GLY A 230 -2.07 32.44 -1.47
C GLY A 230 -2.83 32.25 -0.16
N GLU A 231 -3.84 31.37 -0.14
CA GLU A 231 -4.51 31.01 1.11
C GLU A 231 -3.57 30.23 2.06
N PRO A 232 -3.85 30.22 3.38
CA PRO A 232 -3.10 29.38 4.31
C PRO A 232 -3.26 27.89 3.96
N LEU A 233 -2.18 27.12 4.05
CA LEU A 233 -2.26 25.66 3.98
C LEU A 233 -3.14 25.13 5.12
N PRO A 234 -3.91 24.05 4.89
CA PRO A 234 -4.72 23.44 5.93
C PRO A 234 -3.83 22.94 7.06
N ALA A 235 -4.21 23.24 8.31
CA ALA A 235 -3.51 22.75 9.50
C ALA A 235 -3.87 21.27 9.77
N LEU A 236 -3.42 20.38 8.87
CA LEU A 236 -3.74 18.94 8.88
C LEU A 236 -3.33 18.25 10.19
N TYR A 237 -2.28 18.76 10.84
CA TYR A 237 -1.70 18.19 12.06
C TYR A 237 -2.13 18.89 13.35
N SER A 238 -3.09 19.83 13.28
CA SER A 238 -3.57 20.53 14.48
C SER A 238 -4.14 19.54 15.49
N GLY A 239 -3.61 19.56 16.72
CA GLY A 239 -4.00 18.65 17.80
C GLY A 239 -3.43 17.23 17.67
N ALA A 240 -2.58 16.97 16.68
CA ALA A 240 -2.02 15.64 16.44
C ALA A 240 -0.92 15.30 17.47
N PRO A 241 -0.87 14.06 17.97
CA PRO A 241 0.16 13.65 18.90
C PRO A 241 1.55 13.64 18.26
N GLU A 242 2.57 13.62 19.10
CA GLU A 242 3.99 13.68 18.70
C GLU A 242 4.47 12.49 17.88
N TRP A 243 3.75 11.37 17.90
CA TRP A 243 4.07 10.18 17.12
C TRP A 243 3.50 10.22 15.69
N VAL A 244 2.61 11.17 15.37
CA VAL A 244 2.19 11.43 13.98
C VAL A 244 3.27 12.30 13.35
N ALA A 245 4.22 11.67 12.67
CA ALA A 245 5.39 12.33 12.08
C ALA A 245 5.75 11.67 10.74
N ASP A 246 6.67 12.26 9.97
CA ASP A 246 7.02 11.83 8.61
C ASP A 246 7.13 10.31 8.38
N PRO A 247 7.74 9.49 9.28
CA PRO A 247 7.87 8.04 9.05
C PRO A 247 6.55 7.26 8.95
N VAL A 248 5.44 7.84 9.40
CA VAL A 248 4.10 7.23 9.39
C VAL A 248 3.10 8.06 8.56
N LEU A 249 3.60 9.05 7.81
CA LEU A 249 2.81 9.88 6.92
C LEU A 249 3.02 9.44 5.47
N ASN A 250 2.03 9.76 4.63
CA ASN A 250 2.14 9.58 3.20
C ASN A 250 3.32 10.42 2.66
N PRO A 251 4.12 9.88 1.70
CA PRO A 251 5.24 10.61 1.11
C PRO A 251 4.89 11.98 0.53
N ARG A 252 3.62 12.23 0.21
CA ARG A 252 3.11 13.53 -0.22
C ARG A 252 3.34 14.67 0.78
N ALA A 253 3.57 14.37 2.06
CA ALA A 253 3.97 15.38 3.04
C ALA A 253 5.30 16.07 2.64
N ALA A 254 6.24 15.33 2.04
CA ALA A 254 7.55 15.84 1.65
C ALA A 254 7.52 16.72 0.39
N ASN A 255 6.50 16.57 -0.48
CA ASN A 255 6.40 17.32 -1.73
C ASN A 255 5.25 18.35 -1.74
N GLY A 256 4.61 18.59 -0.59
CA GLY A 256 3.54 19.58 -0.47
C GLY A 256 2.20 19.15 -1.05
N LEU A 257 1.99 17.85 -1.30
CA LEU A 257 0.75 17.33 -1.90
C LEU A 257 -0.13 16.57 -0.92
N LEU A 258 0.15 16.66 0.38
CA LEU A 258 -0.71 16.07 1.39
C LEU A 258 -1.98 16.91 1.52
N SER A 259 -3.15 16.30 1.29
CA SER A 259 -4.44 17.00 1.39
C SER A 259 -5.29 16.49 2.56
N PHE A 260 -4.93 15.37 3.19
CA PHE A 260 -5.59 14.89 4.40
C PHE A 260 -4.67 14.03 5.28
N CYS A 261 -4.97 14.04 6.58
CA CYS A 261 -4.36 13.19 7.59
C CYS A 261 -5.38 12.87 8.70
N TYR A 262 -5.63 11.60 8.94
CA TYR A 262 -6.43 11.08 10.05
C TYR A 262 -5.57 10.13 10.85
N TRP A 263 -5.69 10.16 12.17
CA TRP A 263 -5.01 9.22 13.06
C TRP A 263 -6.00 8.54 13.98
N TRP A 264 -5.74 7.27 14.25
CA TRP A 264 -6.52 6.45 15.17
C TRP A 264 -5.76 6.30 16.47
N GLU A 265 -6.42 6.66 17.56
CA GLU A 265 -5.92 6.47 18.92
C GLU A 265 -7.11 6.32 19.86
N ASN A 266 -6.99 5.45 20.88
CA ASN A 266 -8.01 5.25 21.91
C ASN A 266 -9.41 4.93 21.34
N GLY A 267 -9.45 4.12 20.28
CA GLY A 267 -10.71 3.66 19.70
C GLY A 267 -11.43 4.68 18.82
N ARG A 268 -10.78 5.80 18.44
CA ARG A 268 -11.42 6.86 17.64
C ARG A 268 -10.49 7.43 16.58
N TRP A 269 -11.07 7.73 15.42
CA TRP A 269 -10.42 8.55 14.40
C TRP A 269 -10.45 10.03 14.80
N GLN A 270 -9.34 10.69 14.57
CA GLN A 270 -9.12 12.10 14.85
C GLN A 270 -8.41 12.76 13.68
N CYS A 271 -8.59 14.06 13.52
CA CYS A 271 -7.86 14.85 12.54
C CYS A 271 -7.72 16.32 12.97
N GLY A 272 -6.79 17.04 12.33
CA GLY A 272 -6.78 18.50 12.35
C GLY A 272 -7.79 19.06 11.35
N GLN A 273 -7.33 19.92 10.45
CA GLN A 273 -8.13 20.51 9.37
C GLN A 273 -8.23 19.61 8.12
N SER A 274 -8.24 18.28 8.29
CA SER A 274 -8.52 17.37 7.19
C SER A 274 -9.98 17.53 6.73
N PRO A 275 -10.25 17.37 5.42
CA PRO A 275 -11.60 17.49 4.86
C PRO A 275 -12.55 16.41 5.40
N ALA A 276 -13.81 16.45 4.99
CA ALA A 276 -14.74 15.37 5.23
C ALA A 276 -14.39 14.15 4.35
N VAL A 277 -14.76 12.95 4.82
CA VAL A 277 -14.36 11.66 4.22
C VAL A 277 -14.89 11.44 2.80
N ASP A 278 -16.03 12.03 2.46
CA ASP A 278 -16.60 12.02 1.11
C ASP A 278 -15.67 12.71 0.09
N ARG A 279 -14.95 13.76 0.53
CA ARG A 279 -14.02 14.50 -0.32
C ARG A 279 -12.71 13.77 -0.61
N ILE A 280 -12.40 12.69 0.13
CA ILE A 280 -11.18 11.91 -0.09
C ILE A 280 -11.43 10.60 -0.83
N SER A 281 -12.67 10.35 -1.30
CA SER A 281 -13.08 9.09 -1.92
C SER A 281 -12.19 8.64 -3.08
N ALA A 282 -11.65 9.58 -3.88
CA ALA A 282 -10.76 9.27 -4.99
C ALA A 282 -9.38 8.75 -4.55
N ALA A 283 -8.97 9.03 -3.31
CA ALA A 283 -7.66 8.73 -2.76
C ALA A 283 -7.65 7.48 -1.85
N VAL A 284 -8.80 6.83 -1.64
CA VAL A 284 -8.96 5.69 -0.72
C VAL A 284 -9.70 4.57 -1.45
N PRO A 285 -9.30 3.29 -1.33
CA PRO A 285 -9.81 2.24 -2.20
C PRO A 285 -11.19 1.70 -1.82
N GLY A 286 -12.21 2.53 -1.63
CA GLY A 286 -13.60 2.07 -1.44
C GLY A 286 -13.87 1.28 -0.14
N ILE A 287 -13.05 1.46 0.90
CA ILE A 287 -13.11 0.70 2.17
C ILE A 287 -14.24 1.12 3.15
N TRP A 288 -15.20 1.91 2.67
CA TRP A 288 -16.17 2.63 3.51
C TRP A 288 -17.23 1.75 4.14
N THR A 289 -17.77 0.82 3.38
CA THR A 289 -18.80 -0.14 3.81
C THR A 289 -18.49 -1.52 3.27
N ALA A 290 -19.00 -2.57 3.93
CA ALA A 290 -18.87 -3.93 3.44
C ALA A 290 -19.43 -4.07 2.01
N ASP A 291 -20.57 -3.43 1.73
CA ASP A 291 -21.18 -3.39 0.39
C ASP A 291 -20.25 -2.75 -0.65
N THR A 292 -19.58 -1.64 -0.34
CA THR A 292 -18.66 -0.99 -1.28
C THR A 292 -17.46 -1.89 -1.59
N VAL A 293 -16.93 -2.57 -0.58
CA VAL A 293 -15.85 -3.54 -0.75
C VAL A 293 -16.32 -4.71 -1.61
N ALA A 294 -17.49 -5.26 -1.31
CA ALA A 294 -18.07 -6.35 -2.06
C ALA A 294 -18.30 -5.97 -3.53
N ASP A 295 -18.80 -4.77 -3.81
CA ASP A 295 -18.99 -4.26 -5.18
C ASP A 295 -17.65 -4.14 -5.93
N VAL A 296 -16.61 -3.59 -5.28
CA VAL A 296 -15.26 -3.47 -5.86
C VAL A 296 -14.69 -4.85 -6.19
N VAL A 297 -14.75 -5.80 -5.25
CA VAL A 297 -14.23 -7.16 -5.45
C VAL A 297 -15.02 -7.89 -6.52
N THR A 298 -16.34 -7.81 -6.49
CA THR A 298 -17.24 -8.43 -7.47
C THR A 298 -16.93 -7.95 -8.89
N GLY A 299 -16.62 -6.66 -9.07
CA GLY A 299 -16.22 -6.10 -10.36
C GLY A 299 -14.87 -6.60 -10.89
N LEU A 300 -14.02 -7.18 -10.04
CA LEU A 300 -12.74 -7.80 -10.43
C LEU A 300 -12.89 -9.29 -10.77
N VAL A 301 -13.91 -9.97 -10.22
CA VAL A 301 -14.13 -11.41 -10.42
C VAL A 301 -14.58 -11.70 -11.85
N ALA A 302 -15.61 -11.01 -12.33
CA ALA A 302 -16.17 -11.23 -13.66
C ALA A 302 -16.97 -10.02 -14.14
N ALA A 303 -17.11 -9.86 -15.46
CA ALA A 303 -17.97 -8.83 -16.05
C ALA A 303 -19.45 -9.02 -15.67
N GLU A 304 -19.89 -10.28 -15.57
CA GLU A 304 -21.25 -10.66 -15.14
C GLU A 304 -21.19 -11.71 -14.03
N PRO A 305 -21.04 -11.29 -12.76
CA PRO A 305 -20.89 -12.22 -11.65
C PRO A 305 -22.21 -12.91 -11.31
N SER A 306 -22.13 -14.19 -10.93
CA SER A 306 -23.29 -14.98 -10.50
C SER A 306 -23.78 -14.56 -9.11
N ALA A 307 -24.97 -15.01 -8.71
CA ALA A 307 -25.48 -14.77 -7.35
C ALA A 307 -24.61 -15.47 -6.29
N GLU A 308 -24.08 -16.66 -6.61
CA GLU A 308 -23.19 -17.43 -5.74
C GLU A 308 -21.85 -16.71 -5.55
N GLN A 309 -21.28 -16.15 -6.62
CA GLN A 309 -20.04 -15.36 -6.53
C GLN A 309 -20.23 -14.10 -5.67
N ARG A 310 -21.34 -13.37 -5.85
CA ARG A 310 -21.66 -12.22 -4.99
C ARG A 310 -21.79 -12.62 -3.51
N ALA A 311 -22.42 -13.76 -3.22
CA ALA A 311 -22.53 -14.27 -1.86
C ALA A 311 -21.16 -14.64 -1.28
N ALA A 312 -20.32 -15.35 -2.04
CA ALA A 312 -18.96 -15.69 -1.62
C ALA A 312 -18.11 -14.45 -1.33
N VAL A 313 -18.26 -13.38 -2.11
CA VAL A 313 -17.59 -12.09 -1.86
C VAL A 313 -18.05 -11.48 -0.54
N VAL A 314 -19.36 -11.46 -0.27
CA VAL A 314 -19.89 -10.95 0.99
C VAL A 314 -19.36 -11.75 2.18
N ASP A 315 -19.33 -13.08 2.07
CA ASP A 315 -18.78 -13.96 3.10
C ASP A 315 -17.27 -13.73 3.32
N LEU A 316 -16.50 -13.49 2.26
CA LEU A 316 -15.09 -13.13 2.33
C LEU A 316 -14.88 -11.81 3.08
N VAL A 317 -15.66 -10.77 2.79
CA VAL A 317 -15.58 -9.48 3.50
C VAL A 317 -15.92 -9.67 4.98
N ALA A 318 -16.99 -10.40 5.29
CA ALA A 318 -17.40 -10.66 6.66
C ALA A 318 -16.33 -11.44 7.44
N ALA A 319 -15.75 -12.49 6.84
CA ALA A 319 -14.66 -13.27 7.43
C ALA A 319 -13.42 -12.41 7.71
N ALA A 320 -13.10 -11.46 6.82
CA ALA A 320 -11.98 -10.55 7.02
C ALA A 320 -12.19 -9.55 8.16
N GLU A 321 -13.40 -9.03 8.31
CA GLU A 321 -13.72 -8.09 9.40
C GLU A 321 -13.61 -8.74 10.79
N ILE A 322 -13.71 -10.06 10.88
CA ILE A 322 -13.50 -10.83 12.11
C ILE A 322 -12.12 -11.49 12.20
N GLY A 323 -11.29 -11.41 11.15
CA GLY A 323 -9.91 -11.96 11.13
C GLY A 323 -9.80 -13.47 10.85
N PHE A 324 -10.76 -14.06 10.15
CA PHE A 324 -10.85 -15.50 9.92
C PHE A 324 -10.85 -15.90 8.44
N VAL A 325 -10.16 -15.16 7.57
CA VAL A 325 -10.13 -15.53 6.15
C VAL A 325 -9.28 -16.77 5.92
N THR A 326 -9.80 -17.74 5.17
CA THR A 326 -9.06 -18.93 4.73
C THR A 326 -8.76 -18.87 3.23
N ARG A 327 -7.86 -19.74 2.77
CA ARG A 327 -7.55 -19.86 1.33
C ARG A 327 -8.79 -20.30 0.54
N GLU A 328 -9.61 -21.18 1.10
CA GLU A 328 -10.84 -21.68 0.48
C GLU A 328 -11.86 -20.57 0.25
N ALA A 329 -11.91 -19.55 1.11
CA ALA A 329 -12.77 -18.39 0.92
C ALA A 329 -12.36 -17.58 -0.33
N LEU A 330 -11.06 -17.49 -0.65
CA LEU A 330 -10.60 -16.88 -1.90
C LEU A 330 -10.93 -17.74 -3.11
N VAL A 331 -10.71 -19.06 -3.03
CA VAL A 331 -11.07 -20.00 -4.11
C VAL A 331 -12.57 -19.97 -4.40
N ALA A 332 -13.42 -19.83 -3.38
CA ALA A 332 -14.87 -19.70 -3.57
C ALA A 332 -15.26 -18.43 -4.34
N VAL A 333 -14.46 -17.36 -4.25
CA VAL A 333 -14.71 -16.09 -4.94
C VAL A 333 -14.16 -16.10 -6.37
N PHE A 334 -12.89 -16.47 -6.53
CA PHE A 334 -12.16 -16.31 -7.80
C PHE A 334 -12.05 -17.60 -8.62
N GLY A 335 -12.33 -18.76 -8.03
CA GLY A 335 -12.02 -20.06 -8.62
C GLY A 335 -10.57 -20.48 -8.37
N ASP A 336 -10.20 -21.65 -8.88
CA ASP A 336 -8.83 -22.21 -8.82
C ASP A 336 -8.38 -22.51 -10.25
N THR A 337 -7.96 -21.46 -10.95
CA THR A 337 -7.51 -21.50 -12.35
C THR A 337 -6.12 -20.87 -12.47
N ASP A 338 -5.34 -21.28 -13.47
CA ASP A 338 -3.94 -20.84 -13.64
C ASP A 338 -3.76 -19.33 -13.85
N ASP A 339 -4.82 -18.61 -14.21
CA ASP A 339 -4.84 -17.15 -14.40
C ASP A 339 -5.15 -16.35 -13.13
N VAL A 340 -5.48 -17.02 -12.03
CA VAL A 340 -5.80 -16.40 -10.74
C VAL A 340 -4.69 -16.67 -9.72
N ASP A 341 -4.09 -15.59 -9.19
CA ASP A 341 -3.05 -15.69 -8.16
C ASP A 341 -3.64 -15.79 -6.75
N ILE A 342 -4.21 -16.96 -6.42
CA ILE A 342 -4.81 -17.23 -5.10
C ILE A 342 -3.76 -17.13 -3.99
N ASP A 343 -2.55 -17.64 -4.22
CA ASP A 343 -1.52 -17.70 -3.18
C ASP A 343 -0.95 -16.30 -2.87
N GLY A 344 -0.74 -15.48 -3.90
CA GLY A 344 -0.39 -14.08 -3.73
C GLY A 344 -1.49 -13.28 -3.02
N ALA A 345 -2.76 -13.54 -3.36
CA ALA A 345 -3.91 -12.92 -2.70
C ALA A 345 -4.00 -13.32 -1.22
N PHE A 346 -3.83 -14.61 -0.90
CA PHE A 346 -3.84 -15.09 0.47
C PHE A 346 -2.66 -14.51 1.27
N TYR A 347 -1.50 -14.35 0.64
CA TYR A 347 -0.34 -13.72 1.26
C TYR A 347 -0.60 -12.24 1.65
N GLN A 348 -1.38 -11.48 0.86
CA GLN A 348 -1.80 -10.12 1.26
C GLN A 348 -2.60 -10.13 2.57
N LEU A 349 -3.50 -11.11 2.75
CA LEU A 349 -4.33 -11.25 3.94
C LEU A 349 -3.52 -11.72 5.16
N ILE A 350 -2.54 -12.61 4.96
CA ILE A 350 -1.59 -13.02 5.99
C ILE A 350 -0.75 -11.83 6.46
N MET A 351 -0.18 -11.04 5.53
CA MET A 351 0.59 -9.85 5.89
C MET A 351 -0.24 -8.81 6.63
N ALA A 352 -1.54 -8.74 6.35
CA ALA A 352 -2.48 -7.91 7.07
C ALA A 352 -2.87 -8.47 8.45
N GLY A 353 -2.58 -9.75 8.74
CA GLY A 353 -3.01 -10.41 9.98
C GLY A 353 -4.53 -10.63 10.05
N VAL A 354 -5.19 -10.76 8.89
CA VAL A 354 -6.64 -11.01 8.80
C VAL A 354 -6.98 -12.40 8.24
N ALA A 355 -5.95 -13.13 7.81
CA ALA A 355 -6.06 -14.53 7.44
C ALA A 355 -5.77 -15.43 8.65
N LEU A 356 -6.54 -16.51 8.71
CA LEU A 356 -6.23 -17.65 9.54
C LEU A 356 -5.13 -18.47 8.85
N ALA A 357 -3.88 -18.23 9.19
CA ALA A 357 -2.78 -19.07 8.76
C ALA A 357 -2.64 -20.25 9.73
N LEU A 358 -3.53 -21.24 9.62
CA LEU A 358 -3.27 -22.51 10.28
C LEU A 358 -2.05 -23.16 9.60
N PRO A 359 -0.99 -23.53 10.34
CA PRO A 359 0.09 -24.33 9.80
C PRO A 359 -0.46 -25.62 9.19
N GLU A 360 0.22 -26.13 8.16
CA GLU A 360 -0.12 -27.44 7.61
C GLU A 360 -0.10 -28.51 8.71
N PRO A 361 -1.07 -29.43 8.76
CA PRO A 361 -1.09 -30.51 9.74
C PRO A 361 0.22 -31.30 9.70
N MET A 362 0.95 -31.28 10.82
CA MET A 362 2.23 -31.98 10.93
C MET A 362 2.01 -33.48 10.74
N ALA A 363 2.91 -34.15 10.01
CA ALA A 363 2.84 -35.60 9.87
C ALA A 363 3.08 -36.31 11.22
N GLN A 364 2.35 -37.40 11.49
CA GLN A 364 2.48 -38.16 12.74
C GLN A 364 3.94 -38.57 13.04
N GLN A 365 4.68 -38.96 12.00
CA GLN A 365 6.08 -39.37 12.13
C GLN A 365 7.00 -38.20 12.53
N GLU A 366 6.73 -37.00 12.00
CA GLU A 366 7.45 -35.79 12.41
C GLU A 366 7.15 -35.45 13.87
N ALA A 367 5.91 -35.58 14.32
CA ALA A 367 5.54 -35.32 15.70
C ALA A 367 6.27 -36.22 16.70
N ILE A 368 6.36 -37.52 16.40
CA ILE A 368 7.15 -38.48 17.20
C ILE A 368 8.63 -38.11 17.18
N ALA A 369 9.19 -37.77 16.01
CA ALA A 369 10.60 -37.41 15.88
C ALA A 369 10.97 -36.16 16.69
N ARG A 370 10.13 -35.12 16.67
CA ARG A 370 10.32 -33.87 17.42
C ARG A 370 10.31 -34.09 18.93
N VAL A 371 9.39 -34.92 19.42
CA VAL A 371 9.30 -35.25 20.86
C VAL A 371 10.50 -36.09 21.30
N ARG A 372 10.93 -37.06 20.48
CA ARG A 372 12.14 -37.84 20.76
C ARG A 372 13.36 -36.94 20.86
N GLN A 373 13.55 -36.06 19.88
CA GLN A 373 14.64 -35.07 19.88
C GLN A 373 14.60 -34.18 21.14
N PHE A 374 13.41 -33.68 21.52
CA PHE A 374 13.27 -32.84 22.70
C PHE A 374 13.65 -33.55 24.01
N ILE A 375 13.28 -34.83 24.17
CA ILE A 375 13.63 -35.64 25.34
C ILE A 375 15.15 -35.84 25.41
N GLU A 376 15.77 -36.18 24.27
CA GLU A 376 17.22 -36.39 24.14
C GLU A 376 18.01 -35.10 24.44
N GLU A 377 17.62 -33.97 23.85
CA GLU A 377 18.29 -32.67 24.05
C GLU A 377 18.21 -32.17 25.50
N ARG A 378 17.10 -32.45 26.20
CA ARG A 378 16.94 -32.06 27.61
C ARG A 378 17.52 -33.08 28.60
N GLY A 379 18.06 -34.21 28.12
CA GLY A 379 18.62 -35.25 28.96
C GLY A 379 17.62 -35.79 29.99
N MET A 380 16.35 -35.91 29.62
CA MET A 380 15.31 -36.40 30.53
C MET A 380 15.56 -37.88 30.86
N ASP A 381 15.27 -38.28 32.09
CA ASP A 381 15.33 -39.69 32.48
C ASP A 381 14.21 -40.47 31.78
N THR A 382 14.59 -41.38 30.88
CA THR A 382 13.68 -42.24 30.12
C THR A 382 13.49 -43.61 30.80
N GLY A 383 13.93 -43.78 32.04
CA GLY A 383 13.69 -44.98 32.83
C GLY A 383 12.19 -45.29 32.94
N GLY A 384 11.71 -46.32 32.23
CA GLY A 384 10.28 -46.67 32.16
C GLY A 384 9.48 -45.91 31.09
N TYR A 385 10.16 -45.20 30.18
CA TYR A 385 9.57 -44.43 29.09
C TYR A 385 10.31 -44.69 27.75
N PRO A 386 10.14 -45.88 27.14
CA PRO A 386 10.82 -46.29 25.90
C PRO A 386 10.46 -45.37 24.71
N LEU A 387 11.46 -44.73 24.11
CA LEU A 387 11.27 -43.75 23.02
C LEU A 387 10.92 -44.40 21.67
N ASP A 388 11.13 -45.70 21.54
CA ASP A 388 10.70 -46.54 20.43
C ASP A 388 9.21 -46.91 20.50
N GLU A 389 8.57 -46.79 21.67
CA GLU A 389 7.13 -47.04 21.87
C GLU A 389 6.28 -45.76 21.86
N LEU A 390 6.87 -44.61 21.49
CA LEU A 390 6.14 -43.34 21.38
C LEU A 390 5.00 -43.47 20.38
N ARG A 391 3.81 -43.09 20.83
CA ARG A 391 2.61 -42.97 20.02
C ARG A 391 2.16 -41.53 19.99
N ALA A 392 1.68 -41.10 18.83
CA ALA A 392 1.06 -39.79 18.64
C ALA A 392 -0.42 -39.98 18.29
N ASP A 393 -1.31 -39.45 19.11
CA ASP A 393 -2.74 -39.36 18.81
C ASP A 393 -3.06 -37.94 18.34
N ARG A 394 -3.85 -37.82 17.27
CA ARG A 394 -4.21 -36.53 16.67
C ARG A 394 -5.15 -35.77 17.59
N ILE A 395 -4.91 -34.48 17.75
CA ILE A 395 -5.80 -33.50 18.40
C ILE A 395 -6.10 -32.35 17.42
N ASP A 396 -7.03 -31.47 17.77
CA ASP A 396 -7.52 -30.42 16.86
C ASP A 396 -6.41 -29.54 16.27
N VAL A 397 -5.42 -29.17 17.09
CA VAL A 397 -4.34 -28.23 16.72
C VAL A 397 -2.94 -28.86 16.65
N GLY A 398 -2.86 -30.20 16.60
CA GLY A 398 -1.58 -30.92 16.58
C GLY A 398 -1.65 -32.37 17.05
N TRP A 399 -0.70 -32.75 17.91
CA TRP A 399 -0.50 -34.13 18.37
C TRP A 399 -0.32 -34.21 19.88
N MET A 400 -0.94 -35.22 20.48
CA MET A 400 -0.64 -35.68 21.84
C MET A 400 0.28 -36.89 21.74
N VAL A 401 1.50 -36.76 22.25
CA VAL A 401 2.56 -37.78 22.13
C VAL A 401 2.91 -38.34 23.50
N TYR A 402 2.83 -39.67 23.63
CA TYR A 402 3.03 -40.38 24.89
C TYR A 402 3.42 -41.84 24.69
N VAL A 403 3.91 -42.49 25.74
CA VAL A 403 4.09 -43.95 25.78
C VAL A 403 2.84 -44.61 26.40
N PRO A 404 2.13 -45.51 25.69
CA PRO A 404 0.92 -46.19 26.20
C PRO A 404 1.21 -47.04 27.45
N ALA A 405 0.30 -47.03 28.44
CA ALA A 405 0.43 -47.87 29.63
C ALA A 405 0.06 -49.33 29.32
N ALA A 406 0.79 -50.28 29.89
CA ALA A 406 0.44 -51.69 29.75
C ALA A 406 -0.88 -51.99 30.51
N PRO A 407 -1.67 -52.99 30.08
CA PRO A 407 -2.90 -53.36 30.77
C PRO A 407 -2.63 -53.72 32.24
N GLY A 408 -3.22 -52.97 33.18
CA GLY A 408 -3.06 -53.17 34.63
C GLY A 408 -1.96 -52.33 35.29
N GLU A 409 -1.26 -51.49 34.54
CA GLU A 409 -0.20 -50.59 35.05
C GLU A 409 -0.79 -49.25 35.54
N LEU A 410 -0.33 -48.77 36.70
CA LEU A 410 -0.71 -47.46 37.23
C LEU A 410 0.16 -46.37 36.57
N SER A 411 -0.44 -45.51 35.74
CA SER A 411 0.22 -44.41 35.01
C SER A 411 0.66 -43.23 35.91
N ILE A 412 1.46 -43.48 36.93
CA ILE A 412 1.97 -42.43 37.83
C ILE A 412 3.30 -41.92 37.29
N GLY A 413 3.40 -40.60 37.02
CA GLY A 413 4.65 -39.94 36.63
C GLY A 413 5.02 -40.00 35.13
N ARG A 414 4.13 -40.50 34.26
CA ARG A 414 4.38 -40.48 32.81
C ARG A 414 4.15 -39.10 32.20
N ALA A 415 5.12 -38.64 31.42
CA ALA A 415 5.02 -37.39 30.69
C ALA A 415 4.06 -37.54 29.49
N ILE A 416 3.25 -36.51 29.26
CA ILE A 416 2.48 -36.33 28.03
C ILE A 416 3.01 -35.07 27.36
N PHE A 417 3.34 -35.18 26.08
CA PHE A 417 3.80 -34.05 25.27
C PHE A 417 2.68 -33.62 24.34
N TYR A 418 2.44 -32.32 24.26
CA TYR A 418 1.52 -31.71 23.32
C TYR A 418 2.35 -30.94 22.31
N LEU A 419 2.25 -31.31 21.04
CA LEU A 419 2.99 -30.69 19.96
C LEU A 419 2.00 -30.08 18.97
N ALA A 420 2.04 -28.78 18.82
CA ALA A 420 1.15 -28.07 17.91
C ALA A 420 1.68 -28.17 16.49
N ASP A 421 0.80 -28.00 15.51
CA ASP A 421 1.19 -28.02 14.09
C ASP A 421 2.16 -26.87 13.73
N ASP A 422 2.20 -25.80 14.53
CA ASP A 422 3.19 -24.71 14.42
C ASP A 422 4.57 -25.06 15.02
N GLY A 423 4.74 -26.30 15.51
CA GLY A 423 5.97 -26.80 16.09
C GLY A 423 6.16 -26.45 17.57
N VAL A 424 5.21 -25.78 18.23
CA VAL A 424 5.30 -25.51 19.67
C VAL A 424 5.09 -26.80 20.45
N LEU A 425 6.11 -27.20 21.22
CA LEU A 425 6.08 -28.38 22.07
C LEU A 425 5.93 -27.97 23.55
N GLU A 426 4.92 -28.53 24.20
CA GLU A 426 4.63 -28.35 25.63
C GLU A 426 4.62 -29.69 26.36
N GLN A 427 5.22 -29.75 27.55
CA GLN A 427 5.20 -30.92 28.42
C GLN A 427 4.18 -30.70 29.54
N SER A 428 3.23 -31.62 29.68
CA SER A 428 2.26 -31.60 30.79
C SER A 428 2.76 -32.46 31.95
N SER A 429 2.54 -31.98 33.18
CA SER A 429 2.83 -32.74 34.40
C SER A 429 1.65 -33.64 34.76
N SER A 430 1.92 -34.76 35.45
CA SER A 430 0.89 -35.73 35.87
C SER A 430 -0.16 -35.18 36.84
N SER A 431 -0.05 -33.92 37.27
CA SER A 431 -0.92 -33.24 38.21
C SER A 431 -2.11 -32.52 37.54
N VAL A 432 -2.09 -32.37 36.21
CA VAL A 432 -3.13 -31.69 35.44
C VAL A 432 -3.89 -32.70 34.60
N ALA A 433 -5.23 -32.64 34.63
CA ALA A 433 -6.06 -33.50 33.80
C ALA A 433 -5.80 -33.21 32.31
N PRO A 434 -5.57 -34.24 31.46
CA PRO A 434 -5.28 -34.06 30.03
C PRO A 434 -6.31 -33.21 29.28
N SER A 435 -7.61 -33.35 29.59
CA SER A 435 -8.69 -32.58 28.98
C SER A 435 -8.55 -31.07 29.21
N ARG A 436 -8.23 -30.66 30.44
CA ARG A 436 -8.05 -29.25 30.80
C ARG A 436 -6.79 -28.66 30.15
N TYR A 437 -5.72 -29.44 30.09
CA TYR A 437 -4.49 -29.00 29.46
C TYR A 437 -4.68 -28.80 27.96
N LEU A 438 -5.41 -29.72 27.31
CA LEU A 438 -5.74 -29.65 25.89
C LEU A 438 -6.54 -28.38 25.54
N GLU A 439 -7.54 -28.00 26.34
CA GLU A 439 -8.30 -26.75 26.13
C GLU A 439 -7.40 -25.51 26.16
N GLU A 440 -6.52 -25.40 27.16
CA GLU A 440 -5.61 -24.26 27.27
C GLU A 440 -4.54 -24.25 26.16
N PHE A 441 -4.08 -25.43 25.76
CA PHE A 441 -3.13 -25.61 24.66
C PHE A 441 -3.73 -25.14 23.33
N THR A 442 -4.96 -25.56 23.03
CA THR A 442 -5.74 -25.10 21.87
C THR A 442 -5.93 -23.59 21.91
N ARG A 443 -6.36 -23.02 23.05
CA ARG A 443 -6.50 -21.56 23.16
C ARG A 443 -5.19 -20.82 22.85
N ARG A 444 -4.05 -21.26 23.41
CA ARG A 444 -2.74 -20.65 23.15
C ARG A 444 -2.32 -20.76 21.69
N PHE A 445 -2.64 -21.87 21.02
CA PHE A 445 -2.38 -22.01 19.59
C PHE A 445 -3.18 -20.99 18.77
N HIS A 446 -4.48 -20.88 19.05
CA HIS A 446 -5.35 -19.91 18.38
C HIS A 446 -4.89 -18.46 18.63
N GLU A 447 -4.50 -18.12 19.87
CA GLU A 447 -3.94 -16.80 20.23
C GLU A 447 -2.68 -16.45 19.41
N ARG A 448 -1.80 -17.42 19.14
CA ARG A 448 -0.60 -17.22 18.31
C ARG A 448 -0.91 -16.97 16.84
N HIS A 449 -2.01 -17.53 16.34
CA HIS A 449 -2.43 -17.44 14.94
C HIS A 449 -3.56 -16.43 14.71
N GLY A 450 -3.73 -15.45 15.63
CA GLY A 450 -4.66 -14.34 15.49
C GLY A 450 -6.14 -14.69 15.65
N SER A 451 -6.45 -15.95 15.99
CA SER A 451 -7.80 -16.39 16.31
C SER A 451 -8.02 -16.28 17.80
N THR A 452 -8.84 -15.35 18.26
CA THR A 452 -9.39 -15.52 19.62
C THR A 452 -10.70 -16.27 19.46
N PRO A 453 -10.89 -17.47 20.06
CA PRO A 453 -12.22 -18.00 20.23
C PRO A 453 -12.97 -17.00 21.14
N VAL A 454 -14.10 -16.49 20.66
CA VAL A 454 -15.01 -15.64 21.45
C VAL A 454 -15.58 -16.43 22.63
#